data_AF-A0A1G0ZSZ8-F1
#
_entry.id   AF-A0A1G0ZSZ8-F1
#
_cell.length_a   1.000
_cell.length_b   1.000
_cell.length_c   1.000
_cell.angle_alpha   90.00
_cell.angle_beta   90.00
_cell.angle_gamma   90.00
#
_symmetry.space_group_name_H-M   'P 1'
#
loop_
_entity.id
_entity.type
_entity.pdbx_description
1 polymer ?
#
loop_
_entity_poly.entity_id
_entity_poly.type
_entity_poly.pdbx_seq_one_letter_code
_entity_poly.pdbx_strand_id
1 'polypeptide(L)'
;MEILNDIPFSLDADTIMKQVHIEPDTSDADDLQTLIDLAKRVGRPKAAYTVAFIEAREGDTVRAGGTLFTSRTLARNLAAVERVFPMVATCGRELDDGFAGAGDPLQEFWLDAIKTRMLGAAHQFLHDHLHRVFRLGKTAVMRPGSGDADVWPIEQQRPLFALMGDVEAAIGVKLTASCLMIPNKTTSGVLFPVEKDFRSCEVCHRESCPSRHAPFNQSLWDEMQHD
;
A
#
# COMPACT_ATOMS: atom_id res chain seq x y z
N MET A 1 17.58 -1.21 4.49
CA MET A 1 16.37 -1.04 3.65
C MET A 1 16.81 -1.12 2.20
N GLU A 2 16.15 -1.97 1.42
CA GLU A 2 16.35 -2.12 -0.02
C GLU A 2 15.38 -1.19 -0.77
N ILE A 3 15.81 -0.60 -1.89
CA ILE A 3 15.06 0.38 -2.66
C ILE A 3 14.84 -0.13 -4.09
N LEU A 4 13.61 -0.01 -4.57
CA LEU A 4 13.19 -0.31 -5.94
C LEU A 4 12.70 0.98 -6.59
N ASN A 5 13.50 1.57 -7.47
CA ASN A 5 13.24 2.85 -8.12
C ASN A 5 13.05 2.75 -9.65
N ASP A 6 13.50 1.67 -10.27
CA ASP A 6 13.31 1.38 -11.70
C ASP A 6 12.07 0.49 -11.93
N ILE A 7 10.91 0.95 -11.46
CA ILE A 7 9.67 0.19 -11.58
C ILE A 7 8.99 0.51 -12.91
N PRO A 8 8.82 -0.48 -13.83
CA PRO A 8 8.09 -0.27 -15.06
C PRO A 8 6.59 -0.07 -14.76
N PHE A 9 5.97 0.86 -15.47
CA PHE A 9 4.52 1.09 -15.42
C PHE A 9 3.98 1.40 -16.82
N SER A 10 2.68 1.13 -17.02
CA SER A 10 1.97 1.45 -18.25
C SER A 10 0.73 2.28 -17.93
N LEU A 11 0.48 3.28 -18.77
CA LEU A 11 -0.70 4.14 -18.72
C LEU A 11 -1.40 4.05 -20.07
N ASP A 12 -2.40 3.19 -20.13
CA ASP A 12 -3.27 3.00 -21.29
C ASP A 12 -4.38 4.04 -21.29
N ALA A 13 -4.40 4.90 -22.32
CA ALA A 13 -5.30 6.05 -22.36
C ALA A 13 -6.76 5.61 -22.42
N ASP A 14 -7.10 4.66 -23.30
CA ASP A 14 -8.47 4.14 -23.45
C ASP A 14 -9.02 3.56 -22.14
N THR A 15 -8.20 2.80 -21.42
CA THR A 15 -8.58 2.23 -20.12
C THR A 15 -8.80 3.32 -19.08
N ILE A 16 -7.96 4.35 -19.06
CA ILE A 16 -8.11 5.47 -18.11
C ILE A 16 -9.34 6.30 -18.47
N MET A 17 -9.55 6.65 -19.73
CA MET A 17 -10.74 7.37 -20.22
C MET A 17 -12.03 6.66 -19.81
N LYS A 18 -12.12 5.34 -20.04
CA LYS A 18 -13.27 4.53 -19.60
C LYS A 18 -13.47 4.56 -18.09
N GLN A 19 -12.39 4.52 -17.32
CA GLN A 19 -12.44 4.55 -15.85
C GLN A 19 -12.95 5.90 -15.33
N VAL A 20 -12.57 7.00 -15.98
CA VAL A 20 -12.99 8.35 -15.58
C VAL A 20 -14.21 8.86 -16.36
N HIS A 21 -14.84 8.00 -17.15
CA HIS A 21 -16.04 8.27 -17.94
C HIS A 21 -15.89 9.42 -18.96
N ILE A 22 -14.75 9.47 -19.65
CA ILE A 22 -14.50 10.41 -20.75
C ILE A 22 -14.70 9.71 -22.09
N GLU A 23 -15.44 10.38 -22.98
CA GLU A 23 -15.61 9.98 -24.37
C GLU A 23 -14.40 10.45 -25.21
N PRO A 24 -13.95 9.65 -26.18
CA PRO A 24 -12.90 10.06 -27.11
C PRO A 24 -13.33 11.27 -27.96
N ASP A 25 -12.34 11.95 -28.57
CA ASP A 25 -12.55 13.09 -29.46
C ASP A 25 -13.25 14.30 -28.81
N THR A 26 -13.03 14.49 -27.50
CA THR A 26 -13.50 15.65 -26.71
C THR A 26 -12.33 16.49 -26.20
N SER A 27 -12.56 17.75 -25.83
CA SER A 27 -11.51 18.58 -25.18
C SER A 27 -10.99 17.94 -23.89
N ASP A 28 -11.87 17.30 -23.12
CA ASP A 28 -11.50 16.62 -21.88
C ASP A 28 -10.59 15.41 -22.16
N ALA A 29 -10.79 14.72 -23.29
CA ALA A 29 -9.89 13.65 -23.72
C ALA A 29 -8.49 14.18 -24.06
N ASP A 30 -8.40 15.34 -24.72
CA ASP A 30 -7.12 15.98 -25.05
C ASP A 30 -6.36 16.44 -23.78
N ASP A 31 -7.08 17.01 -22.82
CA ASP A 31 -6.51 17.45 -21.54
C ASP A 31 -6.04 16.25 -20.70
N LEU A 32 -6.86 15.19 -20.61
CA LEU A 32 -6.48 13.94 -19.95
C LEU A 32 -5.26 13.31 -20.63
N GLN A 33 -5.20 13.29 -21.96
CA GLN A 33 -4.08 12.76 -22.71
C GLN A 33 -2.79 13.53 -22.40
N THR A 34 -2.86 14.86 -22.30
CA THR A 34 -1.74 15.71 -21.89
C THR A 34 -1.23 15.34 -20.49
N LEU A 35 -2.14 15.08 -19.54
CA LEU A 35 -1.80 14.65 -18.19
C LEU A 35 -1.18 13.24 -18.15
N ILE A 36 -1.71 12.30 -18.94
CA ILE A 36 -1.13 10.96 -19.10
C ILE A 36 0.29 11.05 -19.65
N ASP A 37 0.53 11.89 -20.65
CA ASP A 37 1.86 12.05 -21.24
C ASP A 37 2.83 12.71 -20.27
N LEU A 38 2.37 13.67 -19.46
CA LEU A 38 3.15 14.18 -18.33
C LEU A 38 3.55 13.04 -17.40
N ALA A 39 2.59 12.23 -16.95
CA ALA A 39 2.83 11.11 -16.05
C ALA A 39 3.79 10.06 -16.62
N LYS A 40 3.71 9.76 -17.93
CA LYS A 40 4.69 8.88 -18.60
C LYS A 40 6.11 9.45 -18.56
N ARG A 41 6.26 10.77 -18.73
CA ARG A 41 7.59 11.44 -18.72
C ARG A 41 8.19 11.51 -17.33
N VAL A 42 7.43 12.02 -16.36
CA VAL A 42 7.96 12.36 -15.02
C VAL A 42 7.69 11.29 -13.97
N GLY A 43 6.74 10.39 -14.20
CA GLY A 43 6.33 9.41 -13.22
C GLY A 43 7.47 8.48 -12.81
N ARG A 44 7.71 8.38 -11.50
CA ARG A 44 8.72 7.50 -10.89
C ARG A 44 8.10 6.75 -9.72
N PRO A 45 7.27 5.70 -9.98
CA PRO A 45 6.82 4.82 -8.91
C PRO A 45 8.01 4.17 -8.22
N LYS A 46 7.94 4.07 -6.89
CA LYS A 46 9.03 3.55 -6.06
C LYS A 46 8.49 2.62 -4.99
N ALA A 47 9.34 1.72 -4.53
CA ALA A 47 9.08 0.90 -3.37
C ALA A 47 10.35 0.73 -2.52
N ALA A 48 10.16 0.44 -1.25
CA ALA A 48 11.22 0.07 -0.35
C ALA A 48 10.74 -1.04 0.58
N TYR A 49 11.66 -1.92 0.99
CA TYR A 49 11.39 -2.95 1.99
C TYR A 49 12.59 -3.20 2.89
N THR A 50 12.34 -3.85 4.01
CA THR A 50 13.39 -4.45 4.83
C THR A 50 13.04 -5.90 5.14
N VAL A 51 14.01 -6.66 5.65
CA VAL A 51 13.78 -7.99 6.20
C VAL A 51 13.90 -7.89 7.71
N ALA A 52 12.86 -8.30 8.43
CA ALA A 52 12.86 -8.33 9.88
C ALA A 52 12.49 -9.72 10.38
N PHE A 53 13.09 -10.12 11.49
CA PHE A 53 12.82 -11.38 12.16
C PHE A 53 11.95 -11.13 13.39
N ILE A 54 11.08 -12.07 13.71
CA ILE A 54 10.27 -11.99 14.93
C ILE A 54 11.13 -12.39 16.13
N GLU A 55 11.07 -11.56 17.16
CA GLU A 55 11.85 -11.72 18.39
C GLU A 55 10.98 -12.21 19.55
N ALA A 56 9.74 -11.71 19.63
CA ALA A 56 8.81 -12.04 20.71
C ALA A 56 7.36 -11.86 20.26
N ARG A 57 6.45 -12.61 20.89
CA ARG A 57 5.01 -12.57 20.70
C ARG A 57 4.36 -12.68 22.07
N GLU A 58 3.66 -11.64 22.50
CA GLU A 58 3.09 -11.55 23.86
C GLU A 58 1.71 -10.92 23.78
N GLY A 59 0.67 -11.73 23.99
CA GLY A 59 -0.72 -11.30 23.88
C GLY A 59 -1.00 -10.63 22.53
N ASP A 60 -1.39 -9.36 22.57
CA ASP A 60 -1.72 -8.54 21.41
C ASP A 60 -0.50 -7.81 20.80
N THR A 61 0.72 -8.25 21.12
CA THR A 61 1.95 -7.58 20.68
C THR A 61 2.93 -8.52 19.98
N VAL A 62 3.69 -7.95 19.03
CA VAL A 62 4.77 -8.63 18.30
C VAL A 62 5.98 -7.73 18.26
N ARG A 63 7.16 -8.29 18.59
CA ARG A 63 8.44 -7.61 18.38
C ARG A 63 9.11 -8.13 17.12
N ALA A 64 9.45 -7.24 16.19
CA ALA A 64 10.15 -7.57 14.97
C ALA A 64 11.24 -6.54 14.67
N GLY A 65 12.48 -6.99 14.46
CA GLY A 65 13.62 -6.10 14.18
C GLY A 65 13.79 -4.98 15.22
N GLY A 66 13.73 -5.33 16.50
CA GLY A 66 13.80 -4.42 17.64
C GLY A 66 12.55 -3.56 17.88
N THR A 67 11.59 -3.57 16.96
CA THR A 67 10.40 -2.70 17.00
C THR A 67 9.19 -3.45 17.54
N LEU A 68 8.45 -2.82 18.45
CA LEU A 68 7.22 -3.37 19.01
C LEU A 68 6.01 -2.89 18.21
N PHE A 69 5.15 -3.84 17.83
CA PHE A 69 3.84 -3.60 17.24
C PHE A 69 2.74 -4.07 18.18
N THR A 70 1.61 -3.36 18.17
CA THR A 70 0.41 -3.70 18.95
C THR A 70 -0.76 -3.92 18.00
N SER A 71 -1.18 -5.18 17.87
CA SER A 71 -2.38 -5.64 17.17
C SER A 71 -2.57 -7.12 17.46
N ARG A 72 -3.75 -7.48 17.99
CA ARG A 72 -4.16 -8.87 18.21
C ARG A 72 -4.14 -9.68 16.93
N THR A 73 -4.77 -9.15 15.87
CA THR A 73 -4.85 -9.81 14.57
C THR A 73 -3.46 -10.02 13.96
N LEU A 74 -2.55 -9.04 14.08
CA LEU A 74 -1.18 -9.19 13.62
C LEU A 74 -0.44 -10.28 14.44
N ALA A 75 -0.58 -10.26 15.77
CA ALA A 75 0.05 -11.26 16.63
C ALA A 75 -0.40 -12.68 16.31
N ARG A 76 -1.70 -12.89 16.10
CA ARG A 76 -2.28 -14.18 15.71
C ARG A 76 -1.79 -14.63 14.33
N ASN A 77 -1.82 -13.74 13.33
CA ASN A 77 -1.31 -14.05 12.00
C ASN A 77 0.19 -14.36 11.97
N LEU A 78 0.98 -13.82 12.90
CA LEU A 78 2.42 -14.04 13.00
C LEU A 78 2.82 -15.13 14.00
N ALA A 79 1.85 -15.89 14.57
CA ALA A 79 2.09 -16.86 15.63
C ALA A 79 3.16 -17.92 15.25
N ALA A 80 3.17 -18.38 13.99
CA ALA A 80 4.13 -19.35 13.47
C ALA A 80 5.10 -18.77 12.43
N VAL A 81 5.14 -17.43 12.29
CA VAL A 81 5.95 -16.74 11.27
C VAL A 81 7.23 -16.20 11.89
N GLU A 82 8.41 -16.61 11.43
CA GLU A 82 9.69 -16.12 11.97
C GLU A 82 10.30 -14.94 11.21
N ARG A 83 9.85 -14.69 9.98
CA ARG A 83 10.41 -13.65 9.10
C ARG A 83 9.30 -12.89 8.40
N VAL A 84 9.42 -11.57 8.42
CA VAL A 84 8.48 -10.64 7.81
C VAL A 84 9.21 -9.61 6.94
N PHE A 85 8.45 -8.98 6.05
CA PHE A 85 8.93 -7.99 5.09
C PHE A 85 8.12 -6.69 5.26
N PRO A 86 8.53 -5.81 6.19
CA PRO A 86 8.01 -4.46 6.27
C PRO A 86 8.31 -3.72 4.97
N MET A 87 7.34 -2.99 4.45
CA MET A 87 7.42 -2.40 3.12
C MET A 87 6.60 -1.13 2.94
N VAL A 88 7.01 -0.32 1.97
CA VAL A 88 6.34 0.89 1.50
C VAL A 88 6.39 0.92 -0.04
N ALA A 89 5.29 1.25 -0.70
CA ALA A 89 5.20 1.46 -2.15
C ALA A 89 4.42 2.74 -2.45
N THR A 90 4.88 3.53 -3.41
CA THR A 90 4.33 4.85 -3.74
C THR A 90 4.30 5.10 -5.24
N CYS A 91 3.39 5.95 -5.71
CA CYS A 91 3.42 6.48 -7.07
C CYS A 91 4.58 7.46 -7.34
N GLY A 92 5.26 7.93 -6.29
CA GLY A 92 6.28 8.98 -6.39
C GLY A 92 5.69 10.39 -6.25
N ARG A 93 6.56 11.37 -5.98
CA ARG A 93 6.20 12.79 -5.79
C ARG A 93 6.23 13.58 -7.09
N GLU A 94 6.95 13.08 -8.08
CA GLU A 94 7.31 13.77 -9.31
C GLU A 94 6.09 14.27 -10.08
N LEU A 95 4.99 13.52 -10.03
CA LEU A 95 3.77 13.92 -10.70
C LEU A 95 3.03 15.02 -9.94
N ASP A 96 3.06 15.01 -8.61
CA ASP A 96 2.50 16.09 -7.79
C ASP A 96 3.30 17.40 -7.99
N ASP A 97 4.63 17.31 -8.08
CA ASP A 97 5.51 18.46 -8.28
C ASP A 97 5.36 19.08 -9.68
N GLY A 98 4.99 18.28 -10.68
CA GLY A 98 4.83 18.71 -12.08
C GLY A 98 3.40 19.07 -12.49
N PHE A 99 2.42 18.89 -11.60
CA PHE A 99 1.00 19.07 -11.93
C PHE A 99 0.57 20.53 -11.80
N ALA A 100 0.21 21.14 -12.94
CA ALA A 100 -0.23 22.54 -12.99
C ALA A 100 -1.73 22.75 -12.70
N GLY A 101 -2.54 21.69 -12.71
CA GLY A 101 -3.99 21.74 -12.53
C GLY A 101 -4.48 21.77 -11.08
N ALA A 102 -3.60 22.12 -10.12
CA ALA A 102 -3.96 22.14 -8.71
C ALA A 102 -5.14 23.09 -8.45
N GLY A 103 -6.17 22.61 -7.75
CA GLY A 103 -7.40 23.35 -7.48
C GLY A 103 -8.51 23.17 -8.52
N ASP A 104 -8.26 22.49 -9.65
CA ASP A 104 -9.30 22.02 -10.56
C ASP A 104 -9.77 20.62 -10.15
N PRO A 105 -11.01 20.45 -9.63
CA PRO A 105 -11.50 19.16 -9.14
C PRO A 105 -11.53 18.06 -10.21
N LEU A 106 -11.73 18.42 -11.48
CA LEU A 106 -11.80 17.45 -12.57
C LEU A 106 -10.41 16.93 -12.92
N GLN A 107 -9.43 17.83 -13.04
CA GLN A 107 -8.04 17.42 -13.30
C GLN A 107 -7.43 16.69 -12.10
N GLU A 108 -7.75 17.08 -10.86
CA GLU A 108 -7.34 16.37 -9.65
C GLU A 108 -7.90 14.94 -9.60
N PHE A 109 -9.15 14.75 -10.04
CA PHE A 109 -9.76 13.43 -10.17
C PHE A 109 -9.02 12.55 -11.20
N TRP A 110 -8.67 13.11 -12.36
CA TRP A 110 -7.88 12.40 -13.37
C TRP A 110 -6.48 12.04 -12.88
N LEU A 111 -5.83 13.00 -12.21
CA LEU A 111 -4.54 12.79 -11.57
C LEU A 111 -4.60 11.64 -10.56
N ASP A 112 -5.64 11.59 -9.73
CA ASP A 112 -5.83 10.52 -8.75
C ASP A 112 -5.95 9.14 -9.41
N ALA A 113 -6.67 9.04 -10.53
CA ALA A 113 -6.81 7.82 -11.30
C ALA A 113 -5.46 7.35 -11.87
N ILE A 114 -4.67 8.27 -12.43
CA ILE A 114 -3.32 7.99 -12.96
C ILE A 114 -2.37 7.54 -11.84
N LYS A 115 -2.31 8.29 -10.74
CA LYS A 115 -1.47 7.94 -9.58
C LYS A 115 -1.83 6.58 -8.99
N THR A 116 -3.13 6.22 -9.00
CA THR A 116 -3.61 4.90 -8.57
C THR A 116 -3.04 3.78 -9.45
N ARG A 117 -2.98 3.96 -10.77
CA ARG A 117 -2.36 3.00 -11.70
C ARG A 117 -0.86 2.84 -11.43
N MET A 118 -0.16 3.95 -11.21
CA MET A 118 1.28 3.95 -10.91
C MET A 118 1.59 3.26 -9.57
N LEU A 119 0.80 3.53 -8.53
CA LEU A 119 0.90 2.82 -7.26
C LEU A 119 0.63 1.32 -7.43
N GLY A 120 -0.34 0.94 -8.26
CA GLY A 120 -0.61 -0.46 -8.60
C GLY A 120 0.61 -1.15 -9.20
N ALA A 121 1.32 -0.49 -10.12
CA ALA A 121 2.57 -1.00 -10.68
C ALA A 121 3.67 -1.16 -9.62
N ALA A 122 3.84 -0.17 -8.73
CA ALA A 122 4.79 -0.24 -7.61
C ALA A 122 4.51 -1.44 -6.68
N HIS A 123 3.24 -1.62 -6.33
CA HIS A 123 2.81 -2.70 -5.45
C HIS A 123 3.02 -4.07 -6.09
N GLN A 124 2.62 -4.25 -7.35
CA GLN A 124 2.80 -5.51 -8.07
C GLN A 124 4.28 -5.86 -8.24
N PHE A 125 5.09 -4.88 -8.66
CA PHE A 125 6.52 -5.08 -8.84
C PHE A 125 7.22 -5.47 -7.53
N LEU A 126 6.92 -4.77 -6.43
CA LEU A 126 7.46 -5.10 -5.11
C LEU A 126 7.06 -6.51 -4.68
N HIS A 127 5.79 -6.87 -4.83
CA HIS A 127 5.29 -8.20 -4.49
C HIS A 127 6.04 -9.28 -5.27
N ASP A 128 6.14 -9.15 -6.59
CA ASP A 128 6.80 -10.13 -7.45
C ASP A 128 8.31 -10.18 -7.20
N HIS A 129 8.92 -9.03 -6.91
CA HIS A 129 10.31 -8.94 -6.50
C HIS A 129 10.56 -9.75 -5.22
N LEU A 130 9.75 -9.56 -4.18
CA LEU A 130 9.89 -10.28 -2.91
C LEU A 130 9.71 -11.79 -3.09
N HIS A 131 8.68 -12.22 -3.84
CA HIS A 131 8.46 -13.64 -4.11
C HIS A 131 9.62 -14.26 -4.89
N ARG A 132 10.13 -13.56 -5.90
CA ARG A 132 11.25 -14.05 -6.70
C ARG A 132 12.54 -14.12 -5.88
N VAL A 133 12.90 -13.06 -5.16
CA VAL A 133 14.19 -12.94 -4.44
C VAL A 133 14.22 -13.86 -3.22
N PHE A 134 13.14 -13.94 -2.44
CA PHE A 134 13.09 -14.72 -1.22
C PHE A 134 12.43 -16.10 -1.39
N ARG A 135 12.06 -16.48 -2.62
CA ARG A 135 11.41 -17.75 -2.98
C ARG A 135 10.17 -18.00 -2.12
N LEU A 136 9.36 -16.96 -1.94
CA LEU A 136 8.17 -17.03 -1.10
C LEU A 136 7.10 -17.87 -1.80
N GLY A 137 6.44 -18.74 -1.03
CA GLY A 137 5.23 -19.42 -1.45
C GLY A 137 4.03 -18.49 -1.27
N LYS A 138 3.00 -18.99 -0.59
CA LYS A 138 1.82 -18.21 -0.24
C LYS A 138 2.16 -17.14 0.81
N THR A 139 1.67 -15.93 0.59
CA THR A 139 1.91 -14.79 1.49
C THR A 139 0.61 -14.02 1.75
N ALA A 140 0.58 -13.29 2.86
CA ALA A 140 -0.43 -12.30 3.17
C ALA A 140 0.24 -10.95 3.45
N VAL A 141 -0.56 -9.89 3.39
CA VAL A 141 -0.12 -8.53 3.73
C VAL A 141 -1.12 -7.91 4.68
N MET A 142 -0.62 -7.46 5.83
CA MET A 142 -1.37 -6.61 6.75
C MET A 142 -0.87 -5.17 6.65
N ARG A 143 -1.78 -4.20 6.83
CA ARG A 143 -1.48 -2.77 6.71
C ARG A 143 -2.11 -2.02 7.89
N PRO A 144 -1.37 -1.21 8.65
CA PRO A 144 -1.94 -0.32 9.65
C PRO A 144 -3.06 0.56 9.06
N GLY A 145 -4.18 0.68 9.77
CA GLY A 145 -5.37 1.43 9.35
C GLY A 145 -6.23 0.76 8.28
N SER A 146 -5.92 -0.49 7.88
CA SER A 146 -6.77 -1.27 6.98
C SER A 146 -7.69 -2.22 7.76
N GLY A 147 -8.97 -2.21 7.41
CA GLY A 147 -10.00 -2.93 8.13
C GLY A 147 -10.64 -2.07 9.22
N ASP A 148 -11.23 -2.70 10.21
CA ASP A 148 -11.75 -1.99 11.38
C ASP A 148 -10.59 -1.47 12.25
N ALA A 149 -10.84 -0.42 13.04
CA ALA A 149 -9.79 0.30 13.75
C ALA A 149 -9.02 -0.57 14.77
N ASP A 150 -9.66 -1.61 15.28
CA ASP A 150 -9.12 -2.59 16.24
C ASP A 150 -8.34 -3.73 15.57
N VAL A 151 -8.48 -3.94 14.26
CA VAL A 151 -7.71 -4.96 13.52
C VAL A 151 -6.23 -4.64 13.55
N TRP A 152 -5.86 -3.46 13.05
CA TRP A 152 -4.51 -2.92 13.18
C TRP A 152 -4.56 -1.38 13.13
N PRO A 153 -4.41 -0.68 14.27
CA PRO A 153 -4.58 0.78 14.31
C PRO A 153 -3.63 1.53 13.37
N ILE A 154 -4.07 2.66 12.81
CA ILE A 154 -3.26 3.46 11.86
C ILE A 154 -2.01 4.05 12.52
N GLU A 155 -2.03 4.27 13.83
CA GLU A 155 -0.90 4.75 14.63
C GLU A 155 0.31 3.80 14.55
N GLN A 156 0.06 2.53 14.22
CA GLN A 156 1.09 1.52 14.01
C GLN A 156 1.91 1.76 12.73
N GLN A 157 1.55 2.76 11.91
CA GLN A 157 2.44 3.31 10.90
C GLN A 157 3.74 3.86 11.49
N ARG A 158 3.70 4.47 12.69
CA ARG A 158 4.89 5.06 13.32
C ARG A 158 5.98 4.02 13.61
N PRO A 159 5.71 2.92 14.34
CA PRO A 159 6.70 1.86 14.50
C PRO A 159 7.07 1.22 13.15
N LEU A 160 6.15 1.09 12.21
CA LEU A 160 6.46 0.54 10.88
C LEU A 160 7.50 1.40 10.14
N PHE A 161 7.32 2.72 10.11
CA PHE A 161 8.28 3.64 9.51
C PHE A 161 9.60 3.67 10.31
N ALA A 162 9.57 3.58 11.63
CA ALA A 162 10.77 3.48 12.45
C ALA A 162 11.60 2.22 12.12
N LEU A 163 10.94 1.08 11.93
CA LEU A 163 11.58 -0.18 11.52
C LEU A 163 12.15 -0.10 10.09
N MET A 164 11.49 0.63 9.19
CA MET A 164 11.96 0.86 7.83
C MET A 164 13.18 1.80 7.77
N GLY A 165 13.28 2.75 8.70
CA GLY A 165 14.32 3.78 8.73
C GLY A 165 13.88 5.07 8.02
N ASP A 166 14.82 5.75 7.34
CA ASP A 166 14.55 7.02 6.67
C ASP A 166 13.88 6.84 5.30
N VAL A 167 12.57 6.57 5.32
CA VAL A 167 11.75 6.36 4.12
C VAL A 167 11.63 7.65 3.28
N GLU A 168 11.62 8.82 3.93
CA GLU A 168 11.48 10.11 3.25
C GLU A 168 12.71 10.41 2.40
N ALA A 169 13.92 10.22 2.93
CA ALA A 169 15.14 10.37 2.15
C ALA A 169 15.28 9.29 1.06
N ALA A 170 14.86 8.06 1.35
CA ALA A 170 15.04 6.92 0.44
C ALA A 170 14.13 6.94 -0.79
N ILE A 171 12.83 7.18 -0.60
CA ILE A 171 11.83 7.08 -1.68
C ILE A 171 10.88 8.28 -1.73
N GLY A 172 11.09 9.30 -0.90
CA GLY A 172 10.29 10.53 -0.91
C GLY A 172 8.94 10.42 -0.20
N VAL A 173 8.70 9.36 0.57
CA VAL A 173 7.44 9.19 1.32
C VAL A 173 7.59 9.74 2.72
N LYS A 174 6.75 10.72 3.05
CA LYS A 174 6.66 11.32 4.38
C LYS A 174 5.44 10.78 5.14
N LEU A 175 5.64 10.38 6.39
CA LEU A 175 4.55 10.09 7.32
C LEU A 175 4.16 11.36 8.08
N THR A 176 2.88 11.74 8.03
CA THR A 176 2.38 12.92 8.73
C THR A 176 2.14 12.64 10.22
N ALA A 177 1.90 13.71 10.99
CA ALA A 177 1.50 13.58 12.39
C ALA A 177 0.17 12.83 12.59
N SER A 178 -0.70 12.77 11.57
CA SER A 178 -1.94 11.99 11.58
C SER A 178 -1.78 10.57 11.03
N CYS A 179 -0.55 10.11 10.82
CA CYS A 179 -0.21 8.79 10.26
C CYS A 179 -0.68 8.57 8.81
N LEU A 180 -1.02 9.66 8.09
CA LEU A 180 -1.22 9.63 6.65
C LEU A 180 0.13 9.74 5.93
N MET A 181 0.16 9.34 4.66
CA MET A 181 1.39 9.37 3.87
C MET A 181 1.29 10.41 2.75
N ILE A 182 2.42 11.06 2.46
CA ILE A 182 2.60 11.97 1.33
C ILE A 182 3.73 11.40 0.48
N PRO A 183 3.51 11.10 -0.82
CA PRO A 183 2.26 11.25 -1.59
C PRO A 183 1.08 10.43 -1.06
N ASN A 184 -0.15 10.90 -1.29
CA ASN A 184 -1.39 10.23 -0.85
C ASN A 184 -1.58 8.84 -1.47
N LYS A 185 -1.09 8.60 -2.70
CA LYS A 185 -1.04 7.29 -3.33
C LYS A 185 0.23 6.55 -2.90
N THR A 186 0.22 6.18 -1.63
CA THR A 186 1.23 5.36 -0.99
C THR A 186 0.55 4.28 -0.16
N THR A 187 1.16 3.09 -0.14
CA THR A 187 0.77 2.01 0.77
C THR A 187 1.99 1.58 1.57
N SER A 188 1.75 1.13 2.79
CA SER A 188 2.76 0.49 3.62
C SER A 188 2.11 -0.70 4.31
N GLY A 189 2.94 -1.64 4.76
CA GLY A 189 2.47 -2.79 5.51
C GLY A 189 3.57 -3.79 5.79
N VAL A 190 3.16 -4.95 6.25
CA VAL A 190 4.05 -6.08 6.51
C VAL A 190 3.56 -7.26 5.69
N LEU A 191 4.42 -7.74 4.79
CA LEU A 191 4.22 -8.98 4.05
C LEU A 191 4.84 -10.15 4.82
N PHE A 192 4.15 -11.28 4.87
CA PHE A 192 4.62 -12.46 5.59
C PHE A 192 4.13 -13.76 4.95
N PRO A 193 4.87 -14.87 5.07
CA PRO A 193 4.42 -16.18 4.61
C PRO A 193 3.24 -16.66 5.45
N VAL A 194 2.31 -17.37 4.81
CA VAL A 194 1.13 -17.93 5.48
C VAL A 194 0.78 -19.32 4.98
N GLU A 195 0.19 -20.14 5.85
CA GLU A 195 -0.45 -21.41 5.47
C GLU A 195 -1.92 -21.17 5.07
N LYS A 196 -2.66 -20.43 5.91
CA LYS A 196 -4.06 -20.03 5.67
C LYS A 196 -4.12 -18.65 5.00
N ASP A 197 -5.06 -18.46 4.10
CA ASP A 197 -5.30 -17.13 3.52
C ASP A 197 -5.73 -16.14 4.60
N PHE A 198 -5.29 -14.89 4.46
CA PHE A 198 -5.78 -13.78 5.26
C PHE A 198 -5.85 -12.52 4.42
N ARG A 199 -7.02 -11.87 4.41
CA ARG A 199 -7.21 -10.51 3.92
C ARG A 199 -7.90 -9.69 5.01
N SER A 200 -7.39 -8.48 5.29
CA SER A 200 -8.02 -7.57 6.26
C SER A 200 -9.51 -7.28 5.97
N CYS A 201 -9.96 -7.43 4.71
CA CYS A 201 -11.37 -7.31 4.35
C CYS A 201 -12.27 -8.37 5.03
N GLU A 202 -11.74 -9.57 5.29
CA GLU A 202 -12.49 -10.67 5.93
C GLU A 202 -12.81 -10.37 7.40
N VAL A 203 -12.07 -9.46 8.01
CA VAL A 203 -12.25 -8.99 9.39
C VAL A 203 -12.63 -7.50 9.43
N CYS A 204 -13.34 -7.01 8.42
CA CYS A 204 -13.79 -5.62 8.34
C CYS A 204 -15.30 -5.54 8.12
N HIS A 205 -16.00 -4.81 8.98
CA HIS A 205 -17.46 -4.66 8.92
C HIS A 205 -17.93 -3.60 7.90
N ARG A 206 -17.01 -2.82 7.31
CA ARG A 206 -17.37 -1.81 6.30
C ARG A 206 -17.90 -2.45 5.02
N GLU A 207 -19.21 -2.48 4.82
CA GLU A 207 -19.84 -3.14 3.66
C GLU A 207 -19.44 -2.49 2.32
N SER A 208 -19.75 -1.21 2.13
CA SER A 208 -19.50 -0.47 0.87
C SER A 208 -18.09 0.13 0.82
N CYS A 209 -17.08 -0.72 0.73
CA CYS A 209 -15.69 -0.31 0.53
C CYS A 209 -15.27 -0.54 -0.94
N PRO A 210 -14.88 0.50 -1.70
CA PRO A 210 -14.45 0.35 -3.09
C PRO A 210 -13.15 -0.45 -3.25
N SER A 211 -12.39 -0.61 -2.16
CA SER A 211 -11.15 -1.41 -2.12
C SER A 211 -11.36 -2.77 -1.45
N ARG A 212 -12.60 -3.28 -1.36
CA ARG A 212 -12.89 -4.60 -0.79
C ARG A 212 -12.47 -5.71 -1.75
N HIS A 213 -11.67 -6.66 -1.25
CA HIS A 213 -11.17 -7.81 -2.02
C HIS A 213 -11.66 -9.16 -1.49
N ALA A 214 -12.41 -9.18 -0.38
CA ALA A 214 -13.06 -10.36 0.17
C ALA A 214 -14.30 -9.97 0.99
N PRO A 215 -15.32 -10.84 1.08
CA PRO A 215 -16.46 -10.63 1.97
C PRO A 215 -16.04 -10.71 3.44
N PHE A 216 -16.83 -10.10 4.32
CA PHE A 216 -16.67 -10.27 5.76
C PHE A 216 -16.90 -11.74 6.16
N ASN A 217 -16.11 -12.23 7.12
CA ASN A 217 -16.14 -13.60 7.61
C ASN A 217 -16.24 -13.60 9.14
N GLN A 218 -17.46 -13.86 9.65
CA GLN A 218 -17.74 -13.86 11.09
C GLN A 218 -16.86 -14.86 11.85
N SER A 219 -16.66 -16.07 11.34
CA SER A 219 -15.86 -17.08 12.03
C SER A 219 -14.39 -16.66 12.14
N LEU A 220 -13.84 -16.02 11.09
CA LEU A 220 -12.48 -15.49 11.14
C LEU A 220 -12.39 -14.27 12.06
N TRP A 221 -13.40 -13.41 12.09
CA TRP A 221 -13.48 -12.31 13.05
C TRP A 221 -13.42 -12.83 14.49
N ASP A 222 -14.23 -13.83 14.81
CA ASP A 222 -14.24 -14.44 16.13
C ASP A 222 -12.87 -15.07 16.47
N GLU A 223 -12.27 -15.81 15.53
CA GLU A 223 -10.90 -16.37 15.65
C GLU A 223 -9.81 -15.31 15.80
N MET A 224 -10.01 -14.08 15.32
CA MET A 224 -8.99 -13.02 15.34
C MET A 224 -9.17 -11.99 16.45
N GLN A 225 -10.40 -11.83 16.95
CA GLN A 225 -10.74 -10.78 17.92
C GLN A 225 -11.21 -11.31 19.27
N HIS A 226 -11.55 -12.59 19.41
CA HIS A 226 -11.99 -13.19 20.67
C HIS A 226 -11.09 -14.35 21.10
N ASP A 227 -11.02 -14.63 22.40
CA ASP A 227 -10.21 -15.74 22.95
C ASP A 227 -10.89 -17.11 22.80
#